data_AF-A0A1Y2TQQ6-F1
#
_entry.id   AF-A0A1Y2TQQ6-F1
#
_cell.length_a   1.000
_cell.length_b   1.000
_cell.length_c   1.000
_cell.angle_alpha   90.00
_cell.angle_beta   90.00
_cell.angle_gamma   90.00
#
_symmetry.space_group_name_H-M   'P 1'
#
loop_
_entity.id
_entity.type
_entity.pdbx_description
1 polymer ?
#
loop_
_entity_poly.entity_id
_entity_poly.type
_entity_poly.pdbx_seq_one_letter_code
_entity_poly.pdbx_strand_id
1 'polypeptide(L)'
;MGSSAKKKKEKKKDFQKPKLKVGKAKPKASNFTDTSFKSKAIVLQQQLAENAPDPAERFKHNLSLTSSRSDTQRRDALSYLAGQLSTNPPTNPVGTSTLLQRLLPMMSDSSGPVRGQLLKLLRHLPADEVRPHVEKIMLYIRGTMTNISQEVKDDGLNYMEWLLDVAREDVVSSAGCWVKPLKDFMSVLGWTVKVAPTTTTKSGWTSAPRTTFGAKKYGQSFPRQMLVLSKFLEMGFKPGVPTPWTPNDWFDNIGCVPRVPDPFGYLGLFKPPRDEDGEIYRNREDRQDIFQKRFMAAIEAGVDMAKKEGGTAGRAAATLDQVLKDGMGDYEQNSRLDDDGHLWAGYIM
;
A
#
# COMPACT_ATOMS: atom_id res chain seq x y z
N MET A 1 52.94 -36.15 -74.78
CA MET A 1 52.97 -37.00 -73.56
C MET A 1 53.11 -36.11 -72.32
N GLY A 2 52.03 -35.91 -71.55
CA GLY A 2 52.03 -34.93 -70.45
C GLY A 2 50.88 -35.05 -69.44
N SER A 3 50.33 -36.25 -69.24
CA SER A 3 49.19 -36.49 -68.32
C SER A 3 49.57 -37.10 -66.97
N SER A 4 50.87 -37.21 -66.65
CA SER A 4 51.34 -37.93 -65.46
C SER A 4 51.50 -37.03 -64.21
N ALA A 5 51.91 -35.76 -64.35
CA ALA A 5 52.25 -34.94 -63.19
C ALA A 5 51.03 -34.36 -62.44
N LYS A 6 49.98 -33.93 -63.14
CA LYS A 6 48.74 -33.39 -62.51
C LYS A 6 47.96 -34.48 -61.78
N LYS A 7 47.73 -35.63 -62.43
CA LYS A 7 47.01 -36.78 -61.84
C LYS A 7 47.76 -37.37 -60.63
N LYS A 8 49.10 -37.34 -60.64
CA LYS A 8 49.95 -37.75 -59.52
C LYS A 8 49.95 -36.72 -58.38
N LYS A 9 49.80 -35.42 -58.68
CA LYS A 9 49.70 -34.34 -57.67
C LYS A 9 48.33 -34.29 -57.00
N GLU A 10 47.25 -34.65 -57.70
CA GLU A 10 45.90 -34.81 -57.13
C GLU A 10 45.82 -36.02 -56.21
N LYS A 11 46.29 -37.21 -56.64
CA LYS A 11 46.41 -38.39 -55.75
C LYS A 11 47.28 -38.15 -54.50
N LYS A 12 48.26 -37.23 -54.59
CA LYS A 12 49.15 -36.86 -53.48
C LYS A 12 48.52 -35.86 -52.49
N LYS A 13 47.38 -35.26 -52.83
CA LYS A 13 46.57 -34.42 -51.94
C LYS A 13 45.56 -35.22 -51.13
N ASP A 14 45.08 -36.36 -51.66
CA ASP A 14 44.07 -37.20 -50.99
C ASP A 14 44.55 -37.84 -49.67
N PHE A 15 45.86 -38.06 -49.50
CA PHE A 15 46.40 -38.72 -48.30
C PHE A 15 47.59 -37.96 -47.69
N GLN A 16 47.39 -36.68 -47.36
CA GLN A 16 48.38 -35.91 -46.62
C GLN A 16 48.27 -36.18 -45.12
N LYS A 17 49.21 -36.98 -44.59
CA LYS A 17 49.37 -37.13 -43.13
C LYS A 17 49.84 -35.79 -42.54
N PRO A 18 49.12 -35.19 -41.57
CA PRO A 18 49.55 -33.98 -40.89
C PRO A 18 50.92 -34.19 -40.22
N LYS A 19 51.85 -33.24 -40.36
CA LYS A 19 53.16 -33.30 -39.66
C LYS A 19 52.96 -33.41 -38.16
N LEU A 20 53.67 -34.35 -37.53
CA LEU A 20 53.63 -34.60 -36.09
C LEU A 20 54.12 -33.33 -35.36
N LYS A 21 53.21 -32.61 -34.68
CA LYS A 21 53.58 -31.49 -33.82
C LYS A 21 53.73 -32.02 -32.40
N VAL A 22 54.98 -32.13 -31.93
CA VAL A 22 55.31 -32.60 -30.58
C VAL A 22 54.67 -31.64 -29.55
N GLY A 23 54.03 -32.20 -28.51
CA GLY A 23 53.36 -31.45 -27.44
C GLY A 23 51.86 -31.18 -27.63
N LYS A 24 51.24 -31.56 -28.76
CA LYS A 24 49.78 -31.50 -28.96
C LYS A 24 49.17 -32.89 -28.92
N ALA A 25 47.91 -32.98 -28.46
CA ALA A 25 47.17 -34.24 -28.41
C ALA A 25 47.19 -34.93 -29.79
N LYS A 26 47.44 -36.25 -29.78
CA LYS A 26 47.54 -37.07 -30.99
C LYS A 26 46.28 -36.86 -31.84
N PRO A 27 46.40 -36.48 -33.12
CA PRO A 27 45.24 -36.24 -33.97
C PRO A 27 44.43 -37.52 -34.11
N LYS A 28 43.09 -37.39 -34.10
CA LYS A 28 42.18 -38.51 -34.30
C LYS A 28 42.45 -39.15 -35.68
N ALA A 29 42.32 -40.47 -35.78
CA ALA A 29 42.59 -41.21 -37.01
C ALA A 29 41.70 -40.71 -38.16
N SER A 30 42.13 -40.86 -39.43
CA SER A 30 41.40 -40.33 -40.58
C SER A 30 40.04 -41.00 -40.83
N ASN A 31 39.82 -42.18 -40.25
CA ASN A 31 38.56 -42.91 -40.25
C ASN A 31 37.75 -42.72 -38.95
N PHE A 32 38.15 -41.76 -38.10
CA PHE A 32 37.45 -41.48 -36.86
C PHE A 32 36.15 -40.71 -37.14
N THR A 33 35.01 -41.36 -36.91
CA THR A 33 33.70 -40.72 -36.91
C THR A 33 33.45 -40.09 -35.55
N ASP A 34 33.30 -38.76 -35.50
CA ASP A 34 32.96 -38.06 -34.27
C ASP A 34 31.45 -38.16 -34.01
N THR A 35 31.08 -38.92 -32.97
CA THR A 35 29.68 -39.10 -32.55
C THR A 35 29.23 -38.05 -31.54
N SER A 36 30.04 -37.02 -31.28
CA SER A 36 29.61 -35.89 -30.45
C SER A 36 28.63 -35.01 -31.21
N PHE A 37 27.36 -35.09 -30.82
CA PHE A 37 26.34 -34.14 -31.23
C PHE A 37 25.84 -33.36 -30.01
N LYS A 38 25.41 -32.12 -30.25
CA LYS A 38 24.72 -31.31 -29.23
C LYS A 38 23.31 -31.06 -29.73
N SER A 39 22.33 -31.64 -29.06
CA SER A 39 20.92 -31.30 -29.26
C SER A 39 20.52 -30.24 -28.22
N LYS A 40 19.77 -29.23 -28.68
CA LYS A 40 19.11 -28.27 -27.79
C LYS A 40 17.61 -28.54 -27.86
N ALA A 41 16.97 -28.66 -26.70
CA ALA A 41 15.52 -28.77 -26.65
C ALA A 41 14.90 -27.40 -26.97
N ILE A 42 13.87 -27.40 -27.81
CA ILE A 42 13.03 -26.22 -28.02
C ILE A 42 12.01 -26.22 -26.89
N VAL A 43 12.09 -25.23 -25.99
CA VAL A 43 11.09 -25.03 -24.95
C VAL A 43 10.00 -24.13 -25.52
N LEU A 44 8.85 -24.73 -25.87
CA LEU A 44 7.66 -23.98 -26.26
C LEU A 44 6.96 -23.47 -25.01
N GLN A 45 6.49 -22.22 -25.02
CA GLN A 45 5.62 -21.73 -23.95
C GLN A 45 4.27 -22.45 -24.04
N GLN A 46 3.87 -23.08 -22.94
CA GLN A 46 2.62 -23.82 -22.85
C GLN A 46 1.45 -22.86 -23.08
N GLN A 47 0.78 -22.99 -24.23
CA GLN A 47 -0.54 -22.40 -24.42
C GLN A 47 -1.54 -23.21 -23.60
N LEU A 48 -2.44 -22.55 -22.88
CA LEU A 48 -3.46 -23.19 -22.03
C LEU A 48 -4.20 -24.27 -22.85
N ALA A 49 -3.99 -25.54 -22.51
CA ALA A 49 -4.58 -26.67 -23.23
C ALA A 49 -6.07 -26.81 -22.91
N GLU A 50 -6.80 -27.53 -23.77
CA GLU A 50 -8.25 -27.78 -23.71
C GLU A 50 -8.72 -28.55 -22.46
N ASN A 51 -7.82 -29.28 -21.79
CA ASN A 51 -8.13 -29.92 -20.51
C ASN A 51 -8.24 -28.85 -19.42
N ALA A 52 -9.42 -28.75 -18.81
CA ALA A 52 -9.79 -27.71 -17.85
C ALA A 52 -8.62 -27.34 -16.92
N PRO A 53 -8.05 -26.13 -17.02
CA PRO A 53 -6.93 -25.76 -16.15
C PRO A 53 -7.34 -25.87 -14.69
N ASP A 54 -6.44 -26.39 -13.86
CA ASP A 54 -6.58 -26.48 -12.41
C ASP A 54 -7.14 -25.15 -11.85
N PRO A 55 -8.19 -25.15 -11.01
CA PRO A 55 -8.75 -23.91 -10.45
C PRO A 55 -7.71 -22.98 -9.84
N ALA A 56 -6.65 -23.52 -9.22
CA ALA A 56 -5.57 -22.71 -8.68
C ALA A 56 -4.71 -22.06 -9.78
N GLU A 57 -4.39 -22.78 -10.86
CA GLU A 57 -3.69 -22.22 -12.02
C GLU A 57 -4.55 -21.18 -12.77
N ARG A 58 -5.87 -21.39 -12.88
CA ARG A 58 -6.79 -20.36 -13.40
C ARG A 58 -6.79 -19.11 -12.54
N PHE A 59 -6.76 -19.27 -11.22
CA PHE A 59 -6.68 -18.14 -10.30
C PHE A 59 -5.38 -17.36 -10.48
N LYS A 60 -4.23 -18.05 -10.52
CA LYS A 60 -2.92 -17.43 -10.75
C LYS A 60 -2.84 -16.74 -12.12
N HIS A 61 -3.42 -17.35 -13.15
CA HIS A 61 -3.51 -16.76 -14.47
C HIS A 61 -4.31 -15.45 -14.44
N ASN A 62 -5.52 -15.46 -13.87
CA ASN A 62 -6.32 -14.24 -13.74
C ASN A 62 -5.62 -13.17 -12.89
N LEU A 63 -4.94 -13.57 -11.81
CA LEU A 63 -4.12 -12.63 -11.03
C LEU A 63 -3.01 -12.01 -11.88
N SER A 64 -2.40 -12.74 -12.80
CA SER A 64 -1.39 -12.17 -13.72
C SER A 64 -2.00 -11.16 -14.71
N LEU A 65 -3.25 -11.39 -15.14
CA LEU A 65 -3.97 -10.53 -16.09
C LEU A 65 -4.36 -9.17 -15.50
N THR A 66 -4.33 -9.03 -14.17
CA THR A 66 -4.51 -7.73 -13.50
C THR A 66 -3.44 -6.69 -13.88
N SER A 67 -2.30 -7.13 -14.42
CA SER A 67 -1.24 -6.27 -14.97
C SER A 67 -1.34 -6.02 -16.49
N SER A 68 -2.41 -6.47 -17.14
CA SER A 68 -2.59 -6.29 -18.59
C SER A 68 -2.73 -4.82 -18.99
N ARG A 69 -2.31 -4.48 -20.21
CA ARG A 69 -2.53 -3.15 -20.80
C ARG A 69 -4.01 -2.90 -21.09
N SER A 70 -4.80 -3.94 -21.35
CA SER A 70 -6.25 -3.80 -21.58
C SER A 70 -6.99 -3.61 -20.26
N ASP A 71 -7.71 -2.50 -20.14
CA ASP A 71 -8.57 -2.18 -19.00
C ASP A 71 -9.71 -3.21 -18.83
N THR A 72 -10.29 -3.65 -19.95
CA THR A 72 -11.32 -4.70 -19.99
C THR A 72 -10.76 -6.00 -19.43
N GLN A 73 -9.56 -6.41 -19.84
CA GLN A 73 -8.92 -7.62 -19.32
C GLN A 73 -8.59 -7.51 -17.83
N ARG A 74 -8.13 -6.34 -17.34
CA ARG A 74 -7.91 -6.10 -15.91
C ARG A 74 -9.22 -6.21 -15.12
N ARG A 75 -10.29 -5.55 -15.60
CA ARG A 75 -11.61 -5.57 -14.96
C ARG A 75 -12.18 -6.99 -14.89
N ASP A 76 -12.13 -7.72 -15.99
CA ASP A 76 -12.70 -9.07 -16.07
C ASP A 76 -11.91 -10.06 -15.20
N ALA A 77 -10.58 -9.91 -15.16
CA ALA A 77 -9.73 -10.65 -14.22
C ALA A 77 -10.10 -10.36 -12.75
N LEU A 78 -10.28 -9.08 -12.38
CA LEU A 78 -10.73 -8.71 -11.03
C LEU A 78 -12.14 -9.24 -10.72
N SER A 79 -13.03 -9.31 -11.72
CA SER A 79 -14.37 -9.88 -11.58
C SER A 79 -14.31 -11.38 -11.31
N TYR A 80 -13.48 -12.11 -12.06
CA TYR A 80 -13.24 -13.53 -11.80
C TYR A 80 -12.70 -13.77 -10.39
N LEU A 81 -11.67 -13.03 -9.99
CA LEU A 81 -11.06 -13.16 -8.66
C LEU A 81 -12.06 -12.86 -7.55
N ALA A 82 -12.86 -11.80 -7.68
CA ALA A 82 -13.92 -11.48 -6.71
C ALA A 82 -14.94 -12.63 -6.60
N GLY A 83 -15.32 -13.25 -7.73
CA GLY A 83 -16.21 -14.41 -7.74
C GLY A 83 -15.64 -15.63 -7.02
N GLN A 84 -14.32 -15.85 -7.08
CA GLN A 84 -13.65 -16.93 -6.35
C GLN A 84 -13.54 -16.65 -4.85
N LEU A 85 -13.39 -15.38 -4.46
CA LEU A 85 -13.36 -14.97 -3.05
C LEU A 85 -14.76 -14.92 -2.43
N SER A 86 -15.82 -14.81 -3.24
CA SER A 86 -17.21 -14.82 -2.77
C SER A 86 -17.79 -16.23 -2.57
N THR A 87 -17.08 -17.30 -2.94
CA THR A 87 -17.56 -18.67 -2.68
C THR A 87 -17.53 -18.99 -1.18
N ASN A 88 -18.32 -19.96 -0.75
CA ASN A 88 -18.26 -20.49 0.61
C ASN A 88 -17.89 -21.99 0.58
N PRO A 89 -16.66 -22.38 0.97
CA PRO A 89 -15.58 -21.53 1.48
C PRO A 89 -14.91 -20.67 0.39
N PRO A 90 -14.27 -19.54 0.76
CA PRO A 90 -13.57 -18.66 -0.18
C PRO A 90 -12.34 -19.36 -0.78
N THR A 91 -12.17 -19.26 -2.10
CA THR A 91 -11.04 -19.88 -2.80
C THR A 91 -9.92 -18.87 -3.00
N ASN A 92 -8.86 -18.97 -2.20
CA ASN A 92 -7.67 -18.12 -2.30
C ASN A 92 -6.37 -18.94 -2.23
N PRO A 93 -5.92 -19.53 -3.36
CA PRO A 93 -4.75 -20.41 -3.39
C PRO A 93 -3.40 -19.68 -3.23
N VAL A 94 -3.38 -18.35 -3.30
CA VAL A 94 -2.14 -17.54 -3.19
C VAL A 94 -2.03 -16.81 -1.85
N GLY A 95 -3.11 -16.76 -1.06
CA GLY A 95 -3.19 -16.03 0.20
C GLY A 95 -3.39 -14.51 0.04
N THR A 96 -4.00 -13.89 1.06
CA THR A 96 -4.35 -12.47 1.04
C THR A 96 -3.13 -11.55 0.94
N SER A 97 -2.00 -11.92 1.55
CA SER A 97 -0.78 -11.11 1.45
C SER A 97 -0.30 -10.96 0.00
N THR A 98 -0.23 -12.06 -0.76
CA THR A 98 0.19 -12.04 -2.16
C THR A 98 -0.83 -11.31 -3.05
N LEU A 99 -2.12 -11.47 -2.78
CA LEU A 99 -3.16 -10.68 -3.46
C LEU A 99 -2.95 -9.18 -3.24
N LEU A 100 -2.86 -8.73 -1.99
CA LEU A 100 -2.70 -7.32 -1.66
C LEU A 100 -1.40 -6.75 -2.25
N GLN A 101 -0.30 -7.50 -2.25
CA GLN A 101 0.94 -7.08 -2.89
C GLN A 101 0.76 -6.75 -4.39
N ARG A 102 -0.11 -7.49 -5.09
CA ARG A 102 -0.38 -7.29 -6.52
C ARG A 102 -1.46 -6.25 -6.78
N LEU A 103 -2.48 -6.18 -5.94
CA LEU A 103 -3.70 -5.42 -6.20
C LEU A 103 -3.64 -3.96 -5.71
N LEU A 104 -2.89 -3.67 -4.64
CA LEU A 104 -2.83 -2.31 -4.08
C LEU A 104 -2.35 -1.23 -5.07
N PRO A 105 -1.35 -1.47 -5.94
CA PRO A 105 -0.97 -0.50 -6.98
C PRO A 105 -2.11 -0.13 -7.94
N MET A 106 -3.13 -0.97 -8.08
CA MET A 106 -4.27 -0.73 -8.97
C MET A 106 -5.30 0.25 -8.38
N MET A 107 -5.15 0.67 -7.12
CA MET A 107 -6.04 1.67 -6.53
C MET A 107 -6.02 2.99 -7.31
N SER A 108 -4.89 3.32 -7.95
CA SER A 108 -4.71 4.48 -8.82
C SER A 108 -4.84 4.18 -10.33
N ASP A 109 -5.52 3.09 -10.72
CA ASP A 109 -5.73 2.75 -12.14
C ASP A 109 -6.48 3.89 -12.85
N SER A 110 -6.15 4.14 -14.12
CA SER A 110 -6.79 5.20 -14.91
C SER A 110 -8.26 4.90 -15.21
N SER A 111 -8.66 3.63 -15.23
CA SER A 111 -10.02 3.19 -15.54
C SER A 111 -10.90 3.09 -14.30
N GLY A 112 -11.97 3.90 -14.24
CA GLY A 112 -12.96 3.87 -13.16
C GLY A 112 -13.60 2.48 -12.93
N PRO A 113 -14.04 1.76 -13.98
CA PRO A 113 -14.56 0.40 -13.83
C PRO A 113 -13.57 -0.59 -13.18
N VAL A 114 -12.27 -0.46 -13.44
CA VAL A 114 -11.24 -1.30 -12.83
C VAL A 114 -11.14 -1.00 -11.33
N ARG A 115 -11.09 0.29 -10.95
CA ARG A 115 -11.06 0.72 -9.53
C ARG A 115 -12.31 0.26 -8.78
N GLY A 116 -13.49 0.43 -9.37
CA GLY A 116 -14.74 -0.04 -8.78
C GLY A 116 -14.78 -1.56 -8.58
N GLN A 117 -14.26 -2.34 -9.53
CA GLN A 117 -14.19 -3.79 -9.40
C GLN A 117 -13.12 -4.24 -8.39
N LEU A 118 -12.00 -3.52 -8.29
CA LEU A 118 -10.98 -3.74 -7.26
C LEU A 118 -11.57 -3.56 -5.87
N LEU A 119 -12.31 -2.47 -5.62
CA LEU A 119 -12.96 -2.24 -4.33
C LEU A 119 -13.93 -3.36 -3.97
N LYS A 120 -14.71 -3.86 -4.94
CA LYS A 120 -15.59 -5.02 -4.73
C LYS A 120 -14.78 -6.24 -4.32
N LEU A 121 -13.68 -6.55 -5.00
CA LEU A 121 -12.80 -7.67 -4.64
C LEU A 121 -12.26 -7.51 -3.21
N LEU A 122 -11.72 -6.34 -2.87
CA LEU A 122 -11.16 -6.05 -1.54
C LEU A 122 -12.17 -6.26 -0.40
N ARG A 123 -13.46 -5.99 -0.64
CA ARG A 123 -14.55 -6.23 0.32
C ARG A 123 -14.82 -7.71 0.61
N HIS A 124 -14.36 -8.63 -0.23
CA HIS A 124 -14.49 -10.08 -0.01
C HIS A 124 -13.31 -10.68 0.76
N LEU A 125 -12.27 -9.89 1.07
CA LEU A 125 -11.14 -10.38 1.86
C LEU A 125 -11.52 -10.48 3.35
N PRO A 126 -11.11 -11.54 4.04
CA PRO A 126 -11.38 -11.70 5.46
C PRO A 126 -10.65 -10.63 6.28
N ALA A 127 -11.37 -10.02 7.23
CA ALA A 127 -10.87 -8.87 7.98
C ALA A 127 -9.56 -9.18 8.74
N ASP A 128 -9.47 -10.36 9.34
CA ASP A 128 -8.30 -10.77 10.12
C ASP A 128 -7.03 -10.92 9.26
N GLU A 129 -7.17 -11.20 7.96
CA GLU A 129 -6.04 -11.25 7.03
C GLU A 129 -5.68 -9.88 6.44
N VAL A 130 -6.60 -8.90 6.49
CA VAL A 130 -6.37 -7.53 6.01
C VAL A 130 -5.66 -6.68 7.07
N ARG A 131 -5.99 -6.85 8.35
CA ARG A 131 -5.43 -6.09 9.49
C ARG A 131 -3.89 -6.05 9.52
N PRO A 132 -3.15 -7.14 9.28
CA PRO A 132 -1.68 -7.12 9.23
C PRO A 132 -1.09 -6.22 8.14
N HIS A 133 -1.90 -5.79 7.17
CA HIS A 133 -1.46 -5.04 6.00
C HIS A 133 -1.89 -3.56 6.01
N VAL A 134 -2.48 -3.08 7.10
CA VAL A 134 -3.01 -1.70 7.24
C VAL A 134 -1.98 -0.64 6.82
N GLU A 135 -0.75 -0.69 7.33
CA GLU A 135 0.30 0.30 7.00
C GLU A 135 0.54 0.39 5.49
N LYS A 136 0.60 -0.78 4.83
CA LYS A 136 0.82 -0.87 3.38
C LYS A 136 -0.40 -0.40 2.60
N ILE A 137 -1.60 -0.81 3.00
CA ILE A 137 -2.85 -0.40 2.35
C ILE A 137 -3.01 1.12 2.46
N MET A 138 -2.79 1.67 3.64
CA MET A 138 -2.87 3.10 3.93
C MET A 138 -1.95 3.90 3.01
N LEU A 139 -0.71 3.43 2.76
CA LEU A 139 0.21 4.09 1.83
C LEU A 139 -0.41 4.30 0.43
N TYR A 140 -1.05 3.26 -0.13
CA TYR A 140 -1.68 3.36 -1.45
C TYR A 140 -2.94 4.23 -1.42
N ILE A 141 -3.76 4.14 -0.37
CA ILE A 141 -4.95 4.99 -0.20
C ILE A 141 -4.55 6.47 -0.18
N ARG A 142 -3.53 6.82 0.61
CA ARG A 142 -2.99 8.19 0.67
C ARG A 142 -2.53 8.68 -0.70
N GLY A 143 -1.84 7.83 -1.47
CA GLY A 143 -1.46 8.11 -2.86
C GLY A 143 -2.65 8.33 -3.80
N THR A 144 -3.78 7.63 -3.60
CA THR A 144 -5.01 7.88 -4.37
C THR A 144 -5.72 9.17 -3.97
N MET A 145 -5.83 9.46 -2.67
CA MET A 145 -6.48 10.67 -2.16
C MET A 145 -5.77 11.96 -2.61
N THR A 146 -4.45 11.89 -2.82
CA THR A 146 -3.62 13.01 -3.27
C THR A 146 -3.32 12.99 -4.77
N ASN A 147 -3.93 12.07 -5.53
CA ASN A 147 -3.71 11.90 -6.97
C ASN A 147 -4.15 13.15 -7.76
N ILE A 148 -3.55 13.46 -8.91
CA ILE A 148 -3.98 14.61 -9.72
C ILE A 148 -5.41 14.47 -10.29
N SER A 149 -5.87 13.24 -10.55
CA SER A 149 -7.21 12.95 -11.07
C SER A 149 -8.27 12.96 -9.97
N GLN A 150 -9.28 13.81 -10.08
CA GLN A 150 -10.37 13.90 -9.11
C GLN A 150 -11.16 12.60 -8.96
N GLU A 151 -11.39 11.86 -10.04
CA GLU A 151 -12.08 10.56 -9.96
C GLU A 151 -11.28 9.54 -9.12
N VAL A 152 -9.95 9.57 -9.22
CA VAL A 152 -9.08 8.71 -8.41
C VAL A 152 -9.08 9.16 -6.95
N LYS A 153 -9.13 10.47 -6.67
CA LYS A 153 -9.28 10.99 -5.30
C LYS A 153 -10.59 10.53 -4.66
N ASP A 154 -11.69 10.61 -5.39
CA ASP A 154 -13.02 10.22 -4.92
C ASP A 154 -13.10 8.70 -4.64
N ASP A 155 -12.41 7.90 -5.45
CA ASP A 155 -12.22 6.47 -5.19
C ASP A 155 -11.26 6.20 -4.01
N GLY A 156 -10.26 7.05 -3.78
CA GLY A 156 -9.43 7.03 -2.58
C GLY A 156 -10.25 7.08 -1.30
N LEU A 157 -11.30 7.91 -1.27
CA LEU A 157 -12.25 7.97 -0.16
C LEU A 157 -13.03 6.66 0.01
N ASN A 158 -13.43 6.01 -1.10
CA ASN A 158 -14.08 4.69 -1.05
C ASN A 158 -13.18 3.63 -0.39
N TYR A 159 -11.88 3.63 -0.73
CA TYR A 159 -10.90 2.71 -0.14
C TYR A 159 -10.64 3.02 1.33
N MET A 160 -10.56 4.30 1.71
CA MET A 160 -10.42 4.71 3.11
C MET A 160 -11.61 4.24 3.95
N GLU A 161 -12.84 4.43 3.48
CA GLU A 161 -14.05 3.96 4.17
C GLU A 161 -14.02 2.44 4.34
N TRP A 162 -13.66 1.69 3.30
CA TRP A 162 -13.50 0.23 3.37
C TRP A 162 -12.46 -0.18 4.40
N LEU A 163 -11.29 0.45 4.43
CA LEU A 163 -10.24 0.12 5.39
C LEU A 163 -10.70 0.40 6.83
N LEU A 164 -11.40 1.52 7.05
CA LEU A 164 -12.01 1.85 8.35
C LEU A 164 -13.03 0.81 8.81
N ASP A 165 -13.84 0.26 7.89
CA ASP A 165 -14.84 -0.76 8.22
C ASP A 165 -14.21 -2.11 8.60
N VAL A 166 -13.14 -2.50 7.89
CA VAL A 166 -12.52 -3.83 8.04
C VAL A 166 -11.52 -3.86 9.20
N ALA A 167 -10.66 -2.85 9.31
CA ALA A 167 -9.55 -2.83 10.26
C ALA A 167 -9.82 -1.97 11.51
N ARG A 168 -10.83 -1.09 11.50
CA ARG A 168 -11.28 -0.30 12.66
C ARG A 168 -10.12 0.39 13.40
N GLU A 169 -9.88 0.01 14.65
CA GLU A 169 -8.88 0.63 15.54
C GLU A 169 -7.44 0.42 15.03
N ASP A 170 -7.16 -0.67 14.32
CA ASP A 170 -5.83 -0.91 13.74
C ASP A 170 -5.43 0.18 12.73
N VAL A 171 -6.41 0.83 12.08
CA VAL A 171 -6.19 1.93 11.12
C VAL A 171 -5.56 3.14 11.79
N VAL A 172 -5.88 3.41 13.05
CA VAL A 172 -5.45 4.61 13.77
C VAL A 172 -4.31 4.33 14.76
N SER A 173 -4.09 3.06 15.10
CA SER A 173 -3.03 2.61 16.02
C SER A 173 -1.79 2.03 15.32
N SER A 174 -1.78 1.92 13.99
CA SER A 174 -0.63 1.47 13.20
C SER A 174 0.35 2.62 12.88
N ALA A 175 1.61 2.29 12.56
CA ALA A 175 2.64 3.29 12.36
C ALA A 175 2.33 4.24 11.19
N GLY A 176 2.40 5.55 11.44
CA GLY A 176 2.16 6.59 10.44
C GLY A 176 0.72 6.61 9.89
N CYS A 177 -0.22 5.89 10.50
CA CYS A 177 -1.60 5.82 10.05
C CYS A 177 -2.53 6.81 10.77
N TRP A 178 -2.00 7.61 11.71
CA TRP A 178 -2.73 8.72 12.34
C TRP A 178 -2.41 10.06 11.68
N VAL A 179 -1.18 10.56 11.86
CA VAL A 179 -0.78 11.91 11.43
C VAL A 179 -0.75 12.07 9.91
N LYS A 180 -0.25 11.07 9.16
CA LYS A 180 -0.11 11.21 7.70
C LYS A 180 -1.47 11.29 6.99
N PRO A 181 -2.45 10.42 7.27
CA PRO A 181 -3.80 10.57 6.71
C PRO A 181 -4.47 11.89 7.09
N LEU A 182 -4.29 12.39 8.33
CA LEU A 182 -4.80 13.70 8.72
C LEU A 182 -4.22 14.82 7.84
N LYS A 183 -2.91 14.83 7.59
CA LYS A 183 -2.29 15.79 6.66
C LYS A 183 -2.87 15.68 5.25
N ASP A 184 -3.11 14.48 4.77
CA ASP A 184 -3.69 14.27 3.44
C ASP A 184 -5.14 14.77 3.39
N PHE A 185 -5.96 14.54 4.42
CA PHE A 185 -7.31 15.13 4.54
C PHE A 185 -7.26 16.66 4.55
N MET A 186 -6.36 17.27 5.32
CA MET A 186 -6.18 18.72 5.35
C MET A 186 -5.83 19.27 3.97
N SER A 187 -4.93 18.59 3.25
CA SER A 187 -4.56 18.95 1.88
C SER A 187 -5.75 18.85 0.91
N VAL A 188 -6.51 17.76 0.96
CA VAL A 188 -7.65 17.51 0.07
C VAL A 188 -8.81 18.45 0.34
N LEU A 189 -9.08 18.80 1.61
CA LEU A 189 -10.10 19.76 2.02
C LEU A 189 -9.67 21.23 1.79
N GLY A 190 -8.39 21.47 1.48
CA GLY A 190 -7.83 22.81 1.35
C GLY A 190 -7.79 23.57 2.68
N TRP A 191 -7.75 22.84 3.80
CA TRP A 191 -7.62 23.41 5.13
C TRP A 191 -6.13 23.48 5.46
N THR A 192 -5.59 24.70 5.53
CA THR A 192 -4.16 24.88 5.82
C THR A 192 -3.93 24.98 7.31
N VAL A 193 -2.98 24.18 7.81
CA VAL A 193 -2.40 24.41 9.13
C VAL A 193 -1.55 25.66 9.03
N LYS A 194 -1.85 26.69 9.82
CA LYS A 194 -0.98 27.86 9.97
C LYS A 194 0.29 27.38 10.69
N VAL A 195 1.33 27.04 9.93
CA VAL A 195 2.65 26.80 10.53
C VAL A 195 3.18 28.17 10.98
N ALA A 196 3.45 28.33 12.28
CA ALA A 196 4.12 29.51 12.79
C ALA A 196 5.46 29.68 12.05
N PRO A 197 5.87 30.91 11.68
CA PRO A 197 7.06 31.10 10.86
C PRO A 197 8.33 30.85 11.68
N THR A 198 8.81 29.60 11.69
CA THR A 198 10.15 29.29 12.18
C THR A 198 11.12 29.33 11.01
N THR A 199 11.84 30.44 10.90
CA THR A 199 13.04 30.64 10.08
C THR A 199 12.91 30.57 8.54
N THR A 200 13.69 31.44 7.90
CA THR A 200 13.74 31.76 6.48
C THR A 200 14.32 30.64 5.61
N THR A 201 13.63 29.51 5.50
CA THR A 201 13.90 28.52 4.45
C THR A 201 12.70 28.42 3.51
N LYS A 202 12.93 28.86 2.27
CA LYS A 202 12.02 28.72 1.12
C LYS A 202 11.84 27.23 0.79
N SER A 203 10.95 26.53 1.50
CA SER A 203 10.35 25.28 1.04
C SER A 203 8.94 25.57 0.58
N GLY A 204 8.81 25.84 -0.72
CA GLY A 204 7.54 26.15 -1.37
C GLY A 204 6.68 24.91 -1.54
N TRP A 205 5.83 24.62 -0.56
CA TRP A 205 4.51 24.09 -0.88
C TRP A 205 3.62 25.29 -1.17
N THR A 206 3.41 25.57 -2.46
CA THR A 206 2.39 26.52 -2.89
C THR A 206 1.06 26.01 -2.37
N SER A 207 0.38 26.82 -1.57
CA SER A 207 -1.04 26.64 -1.33
C SER A 207 -1.71 26.66 -2.70
N ALA A 208 -2.02 25.49 -3.24
CA ALA A 208 -2.85 25.41 -4.42
C ALA A 208 -4.14 26.16 -4.05
N PRO A 209 -4.60 27.11 -4.89
CA PRO A 209 -5.84 27.82 -4.63
C PRO A 209 -6.95 26.80 -4.37
N ARG A 210 -7.92 27.20 -3.56
CA ARG A 210 -9.12 26.47 -3.11
C ARG A 210 -10.07 26.16 -4.28
N THR A 211 -9.51 25.70 -5.39
CA THR A 211 -10.10 25.52 -6.69
C THR A 211 -9.77 24.10 -7.13
N THR A 212 -10.69 23.20 -6.80
CA THR A 212 -11.02 22.09 -7.68
C THR A 212 -11.18 22.68 -9.07
N PHE A 213 -10.17 22.55 -9.93
CA PHE A 213 -10.22 22.98 -11.31
C PHE A 213 -11.53 22.44 -11.94
N GLY A 214 -12.50 23.31 -12.16
CA GLY A 214 -13.73 23.02 -12.90
C GLY A 214 -14.99 22.63 -12.12
N ALA A 215 -15.00 22.54 -10.79
CA ALA A 215 -16.23 22.19 -10.05
C ALA A 215 -16.77 23.38 -9.24
N LYS A 216 -18.11 23.54 -9.20
CA LYS A 216 -18.83 24.54 -8.38
C LYS A 216 -18.18 24.66 -6.99
N LYS A 217 -17.49 25.78 -6.72
CA LYS A 217 -16.81 26.29 -5.51
C LYS A 217 -16.10 25.30 -4.54
N TYR A 218 -16.57 24.06 -4.38
CA TYR A 218 -15.98 22.98 -3.58
C TYR A 218 -16.10 21.58 -4.22
N GLY A 219 -16.76 21.42 -5.36
CA GLY A 219 -16.99 20.09 -5.96
C GLY A 219 -17.96 19.23 -5.16
N GLN A 220 -18.48 18.18 -5.80
CA GLN A 220 -19.47 17.28 -5.17
C GLN A 220 -18.87 16.42 -4.05
N SER A 221 -17.54 16.27 -4.03
CA SER A 221 -16.85 15.40 -3.08
C SER A 221 -16.47 16.08 -1.76
N PHE A 222 -16.53 17.40 -1.66
CA PHE A 222 -16.17 18.12 -0.42
C PHE A 222 -16.99 17.72 0.82
N PRO A 223 -18.35 17.62 0.75
CA PRO A 223 -19.13 17.07 1.86
C PRO A 223 -18.72 15.63 2.21
N ARG A 224 -18.41 14.83 1.19
CA ARG A 224 -18.00 13.44 1.38
C ARG A 224 -16.65 13.32 2.07
N GLN A 225 -15.68 14.14 1.69
CA GLN A 225 -14.36 14.21 2.34
C GLN A 225 -14.50 14.49 3.84
N MET A 226 -15.37 15.44 4.22
CA MET A 226 -15.65 15.74 5.64
C MET A 226 -16.30 14.56 6.36
N LEU A 227 -17.21 13.82 5.72
CA LEU A 227 -17.83 12.63 6.33
C LEU A 227 -16.83 11.50 6.55
N VAL A 228 -15.94 11.23 5.59
CA VAL A 228 -14.88 10.22 5.77
C VAL A 228 -13.90 10.65 6.85
N LEU A 229 -13.53 11.94 6.90
CA LEU A 229 -12.73 12.48 8.00
C LEU A 229 -13.45 12.33 9.35
N SER A 230 -14.77 12.57 9.40
CA SER A 230 -15.56 12.39 10.63
C SER A 230 -15.47 10.94 11.11
N LYS A 231 -15.66 9.97 10.22
CA LYS A 231 -15.52 8.54 10.54
C LYS A 231 -14.10 8.17 10.99
N PHE A 232 -13.08 8.76 10.35
CA PHE A 232 -11.69 8.54 10.73
C PHE A 232 -11.39 9.08 12.14
N LEU A 233 -11.86 10.28 12.45
CA LEU A 233 -11.71 10.90 13.78
C LEU A 233 -12.50 10.18 14.86
N GLU A 234 -13.72 9.74 14.54
CA GLU A 234 -14.55 8.94 15.46
C GLU A 234 -13.80 7.66 15.88
N MET A 235 -13.16 6.95 14.94
CA MET A 235 -12.32 5.78 15.26
C MET A 235 -11.07 6.17 16.05
N GLY A 236 -10.50 7.34 15.76
CA GLY A 236 -9.34 7.91 16.46
C GLY A 236 -9.62 8.27 17.92
N PHE A 237 -10.81 8.78 18.20
CA PHE A 237 -11.22 9.27 19.51
C PHE A 237 -12.12 8.31 20.27
N LYS A 238 -12.43 7.15 19.71
CA LYS A 238 -13.25 6.14 20.39
C LYS A 238 -12.60 5.77 21.74
N PRO A 239 -13.32 5.92 22.87
CA PRO A 239 -12.81 5.48 24.16
C PRO A 239 -12.63 3.96 24.14
N GLY A 240 -11.51 3.49 24.68
CA GLY A 240 -11.33 2.07 24.95
C GLY A 240 -12.43 1.60 25.90
N VAL A 241 -12.99 0.42 25.68
CA VAL A 241 -13.99 -0.14 26.60
C VAL A 241 -13.27 -0.36 27.94
N PRO A 242 -13.71 0.27 29.05
CA PRO A 242 -13.08 0.06 30.36
C PRO A 242 -13.31 -1.39 30.77
N THR A 243 -12.28 -2.22 30.65
CA THR A 243 -12.29 -3.57 31.22
C THR A 243 -11.86 -3.46 32.68
N PRO A 244 -12.70 -3.86 33.66
CA PRO A 244 -12.31 -3.87 35.06
C PRO A 244 -11.06 -4.71 35.23
N TRP A 245 -10.05 -4.16 35.91
CA TRP A 245 -8.81 -4.88 36.15
C TRP A 245 -9.09 -6.16 36.95
N THR A 246 -8.65 -7.29 36.43
CA THR A 246 -8.65 -8.57 37.13
C THR A 246 -7.21 -8.98 37.47
N PRO A 247 -6.97 -9.72 38.57
CA PRO A 247 -5.64 -10.24 38.87
C PRO A 247 -5.04 -11.10 37.74
N ASN A 248 -5.88 -11.72 36.90
CA ASN A 248 -5.44 -12.49 35.75
C ASN A 248 -4.90 -11.59 34.64
N ASP A 249 -5.33 -10.32 34.54
CA ASP A 249 -4.84 -9.39 33.52
C ASP A 249 -3.33 -9.17 33.65
N TRP A 250 -2.76 -9.27 34.85
CA TRP A 250 -1.30 -9.22 35.04
C TRP A 250 -0.61 -10.38 34.33
N PHE A 251 -1.11 -11.61 34.52
CA PHE A 251 -0.56 -12.80 33.89
C PHE A 251 -0.86 -12.84 32.40
N ASP A 252 -2.02 -12.38 31.97
CA ASP A 252 -2.41 -12.36 30.56
C ASP A 252 -1.62 -11.32 29.77
N ASN A 253 -1.35 -10.13 30.34
CA ASN A 253 -0.56 -9.10 29.65
C ASN A 253 0.93 -9.48 29.50
N ILE A 254 1.49 -10.27 30.42
CA ILE A 254 2.92 -10.64 30.41
C ILE A 254 3.14 -12.01 29.76
N GLY A 255 2.22 -12.96 29.99
CA GLY A 255 2.38 -14.37 29.65
C GLY A 255 1.67 -14.81 28.38
N CYS A 256 0.71 -14.05 27.85
CA CYS A 256 0.02 -14.41 26.62
C CYS A 256 0.66 -13.79 25.38
N VAL A 257 0.64 -14.53 24.27
CA VAL A 257 1.05 -14.02 22.96
C VAL A 257 0.04 -12.96 22.51
N PRO A 258 0.47 -11.73 22.17
CA PRO A 258 -0.43 -10.70 21.68
C PRO A 258 -1.14 -11.14 20.39
N ARG A 259 -2.43 -10.79 20.28
CA ARG A 259 -3.25 -11.12 19.10
C ARG A 259 -3.17 -10.11 17.96
N VAL A 260 -2.45 -9.00 18.17
CA VAL A 260 -2.27 -7.96 17.16
C VAL A 260 -1.07 -8.29 16.25
N PRO A 261 -1.07 -7.90 14.97
CA PRO A 261 -0.03 -8.30 14.01
C PRO A 261 1.38 -7.74 14.30
N ASP A 262 1.50 -6.60 14.98
CA ASP A 262 2.78 -5.96 15.33
C ASP A 262 2.73 -5.39 16.76
N PRO A 263 2.73 -6.24 17.80
CA PRO A 263 2.52 -5.79 19.18
C PRO A 263 3.66 -4.92 19.67
N PHE A 264 4.89 -5.21 19.26
CA PHE A 264 6.10 -4.51 19.69
C PHE A 264 6.65 -3.54 18.63
N GLY A 265 5.89 -3.28 17.56
CA GLY A 265 6.32 -2.39 16.48
C GLY A 265 6.66 -0.98 16.95
N TYR A 266 6.09 -0.53 18.07
CA TYR A 266 6.39 0.77 18.67
C TYR A 266 7.85 0.88 19.12
N LEU A 267 8.52 -0.23 19.44
CA LEU A 267 9.95 -0.23 19.81
C LEU A 267 10.89 0.12 18.65
N GLY A 268 10.43 -0.02 17.40
CA GLY A 268 11.20 0.39 16.22
C GLY A 268 12.51 -0.38 15.98
N LEU A 269 12.76 -1.50 16.67
CA LEU A 269 14.06 -2.20 16.68
C LEU A 269 14.57 -2.66 15.31
N PHE A 270 13.65 -2.99 14.40
CA PHE A 270 13.97 -3.59 13.09
C PHE A 270 13.49 -2.75 11.90
N LYS A 271 12.97 -1.55 12.15
CA LYS A 271 12.51 -0.62 11.10
C LYS A 271 13.45 0.59 11.08
N PRO A 272 13.63 1.27 9.93
CA PRO A 272 14.32 2.55 9.90
C PRO A 272 13.71 3.52 10.92
N PRO A 273 14.49 4.49 11.44
CA PRO A 273 13.97 5.52 12.32
C PRO A 273 12.72 6.17 11.70
N ARG A 274 11.68 6.35 12.52
CA ARG A 274 10.45 6.98 12.08
C ARG A 274 10.62 8.49 12.11
N ASP A 275 10.08 9.15 11.09
CA ASP A 275 9.85 10.58 11.13
C ASP A 275 8.74 10.88 12.16
N GLU A 276 8.65 12.12 12.64
CA GLU A 276 7.60 12.57 13.58
C GLU A 276 6.17 12.24 13.10
N ASP A 277 5.93 12.26 11.78
CA ASP A 277 4.64 11.91 11.21
C ASP A 277 4.41 10.38 11.08
N GLY A 278 5.48 9.60 11.19
CA GLY A 278 5.49 8.14 11.10
C GLY A 278 5.27 7.44 12.44
N GLU A 279 5.14 8.20 13.53
CA GLU A 279 5.01 7.64 14.87
C GLU A 279 3.76 6.80 15.09
N ILE A 280 3.82 5.96 16.13
CA ILE A 280 2.70 5.10 16.54
C ILE A 280 1.94 5.74 17.69
N TYR A 281 0.65 6.01 17.48
CA TYR A 281 -0.23 6.56 18.51
C TYR A 281 -1.26 5.50 18.92
N ARG A 282 -0.89 4.62 19.87
CA ARG A 282 -1.78 3.53 20.34
C ARG A 282 -2.89 4.06 21.24
N ASN A 283 -2.53 4.91 22.19
CA ASN A 283 -3.49 5.42 23.15
C ASN A 283 -4.36 6.50 22.52
N ARG A 284 -5.59 6.62 23.03
CA ARG A 284 -6.51 7.70 22.66
C ARG A 284 -5.95 9.07 23.04
N GLU A 285 -5.39 9.20 24.24
CA GLU A 285 -4.84 10.46 24.76
C GLU A 285 -3.72 11.01 23.88
N ASP A 286 -2.79 10.15 23.44
CA ASP A 286 -1.68 10.55 22.55
C ASP A 286 -2.20 11.02 21.19
N ARG A 287 -3.28 10.40 20.69
CA ARG A 287 -3.96 10.80 19.45
C ARG A 287 -4.65 12.15 19.60
N GLN A 288 -5.34 12.39 20.72
CA GLN A 288 -5.99 13.66 21.04
C GLN A 288 -4.95 14.79 21.19
N ASP A 289 -3.84 14.53 21.88
CA ASP A 289 -2.78 15.51 22.12
C ASP A 289 -2.13 16.02 20.82
N ILE A 290 -1.68 15.10 19.96
CA ILE A 290 -1.11 15.48 18.67
C ILE A 290 -2.15 16.12 17.74
N PHE A 291 -3.40 15.68 17.83
CA PHE A 291 -4.50 16.25 17.06
C PHE A 291 -4.77 17.70 17.45
N GLN A 292 -4.86 17.99 18.76
CA GLN A 292 -4.99 19.34 19.27
C GLN A 292 -3.80 20.19 18.81
N LYS A 293 -2.57 19.77 19.13
CA LYS A 293 -1.36 20.54 18.83
C LYS A 293 -1.20 20.93 17.35
N ARG A 294 -1.60 20.06 16.40
CA ARG A 294 -1.26 20.24 14.97
C ARG A 294 -2.45 20.46 14.04
N PHE A 295 -3.66 20.04 14.39
CA PHE A 295 -4.77 19.94 13.43
C PHE A 295 -6.05 20.66 13.87
N MET A 296 -6.36 20.68 15.17
CA MET A 296 -7.65 21.18 15.68
C MET A 296 -7.98 22.59 15.22
N ALA A 297 -7.08 23.57 15.40
CA ALA A 297 -7.34 24.95 15.00
C ALA A 297 -7.67 25.13 13.50
N ALA A 298 -7.02 24.34 12.65
CA ALA A 298 -7.26 24.41 11.20
C ALA A 298 -8.55 23.68 10.80
N ILE A 299 -8.88 22.58 11.46
CA ILE A 299 -10.11 21.82 11.25
C ILE A 299 -11.33 22.62 11.74
N GLU A 300 -11.28 23.22 12.92
CA GLU A 300 -12.36 24.05 13.45
C GLU A 300 -12.66 25.24 12.53
N ALA A 301 -11.62 25.95 12.08
CA ALA A 301 -11.77 27.02 11.11
C ALA A 301 -12.39 26.53 9.79
N GLY A 302 -11.98 25.35 9.31
CA GLY A 302 -12.54 24.69 8.13
C GLY A 302 -14.02 24.34 8.28
N VAL A 303 -14.38 23.75 9.43
CA VAL A 303 -15.75 23.38 9.80
C VAL A 303 -16.65 24.61 9.89
N ASP A 304 -16.19 25.69 10.52
CA ASP A 304 -16.96 26.93 10.64
C ASP A 304 -17.21 27.60 9.29
N MET A 305 -16.22 27.57 8.39
CA MET A 305 -16.41 28.03 7.02
C MET A 305 -17.46 27.17 6.29
N ALA A 306 -17.36 25.85 6.39
CA ALA A 306 -18.29 24.93 5.73
C ALA A 306 -19.73 25.02 6.29
N LYS A 307 -19.89 25.28 7.60
CA LYS A 307 -21.18 25.55 8.23
C LYS A 307 -21.84 26.82 7.66
N LYS A 308 -21.07 27.90 7.49
CA LYS A 308 -21.55 29.17 6.92
C LYS A 308 -21.99 29.04 5.46
N GLU A 309 -21.40 28.11 4.72
CA GLU A 309 -21.78 27.83 3.32
C GLU A 309 -23.12 27.10 3.19
N GLY A 310 -23.53 26.36 4.23
CA GLY A 310 -24.82 25.68 4.27
C GLY A 310 -24.93 24.48 3.30
N GLY A 311 -26.15 24.02 3.05
CA GLY A 311 -26.42 22.91 2.14
C GLY A 311 -25.88 21.55 2.61
N THR A 312 -25.41 20.73 1.67
CA THR A 312 -24.81 19.41 1.96
C THR A 312 -23.47 19.54 2.71
N ALA A 313 -22.66 20.54 2.36
CA ALA A 313 -21.40 20.84 3.02
C ALA A 313 -21.61 21.23 4.48
N GLY A 314 -22.57 22.12 4.77
CA GLY A 314 -22.91 22.51 6.14
C GLY A 314 -23.40 21.34 7.01
N ARG A 315 -24.17 20.40 6.44
CA ARG A 315 -24.60 19.19 7.18
C ARG A 315 -23.43 18.25 7.50
N ALA A 316 -22.54 18.03 6.55
CA ALA A 316 -21.33 17.23 6.77
C ALA A 316 -20.40 17.90 7.80
N ALA A 317 -20.27 19.23 7.75
CA ALA A 317 -19.51 20.00 8.73
C ALA A 317 -20.13 19.93 10.13
N ALA A 318 -21.45 19.94 10.26
CA ALA A 318 -22.12 19.73 11.55
C ALA A 318 -21.88 18.32 12.12
N THR A 319 -21.80 17.30 11.26
CA THR A 319 -21.43 15.93 11.67
C THR A 319 -20.00 15.89 12.20
N LEU A 320 -19.07 16.50 11.46
CA LEU A 320 -17.67 16.59 11.88
C LEU A 320 -17.50 17.37 13.19
N ASP A 321 -18.22 18.48 13.34
CA ASP A 321 -18.24 19.27 14.58
C ASP A 321 -18.72 18.46 15.79
N GLN A 322 -19.75 17.64 15.59
CA GLN A 322 -20.26 16.76 16.64
C GLN A 322 -19.20 15.72 17.04
N VAL A 323 -18.54 15.08 16.07
CA VAL A 323 -17.45 14.14 16.34
C VAL A 323 -16.27 14.81 17.07
N LEU A 324 -15.95 16.05 16.73
CA LEU A 324 -14.90 16.80 17.44
C LEU A 324 -15.28 17.06 18.90
N LYS A 325 -16.52 17.49 19.16
CA LYS A 325 -17.01 17.72 20.52
C LYS A 325 -17.05 16.45 21.35
N ASP A 326 -17.57 15.37 20.77
CA ASP A 326 -17.66 14.08 21.46
C ASP A 326 -16.26 13.47 21.67
N GLY A 327 -15.37 13.64 20.70
CA GLY A 327 -14.03 13.07 20.73
C GLY A 327 -13.01 13.85 21.57
N MET A 328 -13.15 15.18 21.69
CA MET A 328 -12.23 16.07 22.41
C MET A 328 -12.84 16.71 23.67
N GLY A 329 -14.11 16.45 23.98
CA GLY A 329 -14.81 17.10 25.09
C GLY A 329 -14.24 16.76 26.48
N ASP A 330 -13.59 15.61 26.61
CA ASP A 330 -12.90 15.13 27.80
C ASP A 330 -11.37 15.28 27.71
N TYR A 331 -10.86 15.93 26.65
CA TYR A 331 -9.44 16.21 26.54
C TYR A 331 -9.06 17.30 27.52
N GLU A 332 -8.46 16.88 28.63
CA GLU A 332 -7.67 17.78 29.46
C GLU A 332 -6.30 17.92 28.80
N GLN A 333 -5.85 19.16 28.57
CA GLN A 333 -4.49 19.42 28.15
C GLN A 333 -3.58 19.01 29.30
N ASN A 334 -3.25 17.73 29.37
CA ASN A 334 -2.28 17.22 30.29
C ASN A 334 -0.99 17.96 29.96
N SER A 335 -0.59 18.84 30.87
CA SER A 335 0.79 19.25 31.09
C SER A 335 1.59 17.99 31.37
N ARG A 336 1.79 17.12 30.37
CA ARG A 336 2.82 16.10 30.42
C ARG A 336 4.10 16.88 30.64
N LEU A 337 4.77 16.56 31.73
CA LEU A 337 5.95 17.20 32.31
C LEU A 337 7.20 17.15 31.41
N ASP A 338 7.02 17.15 30.08
CA ASP A 338 8.06 16.96 29.08
C ASP A 338 8.43 18.26 28.36
N ASP A 339 7.80 19.40 28.69
CA ASP A 339 8.26 20.72 28.21
C ASP A 339 9.44 21.27 29.03
N ASP A 340 9.83 20.57 30.10
CA ASP A 340 11.01 20.90 30.89
C ASP A 340 12.24 20.16 30.35
N GLY A 341 12.88 20.77 29.35
CA GLY A 341 14.28 20.48 28.96
C GLY A 341 15.32 20.73 30.08
N HIS A 342 14.91 20.72 31.35
CA HIS A 342 15.70 21.07 32.52
C HIS A 342 15.75 20.00 33.62
N LEU A 343 14.98 18.91 33.54
CA LEU A 343 14.95 17.88 34.60
C LEU A 343 16.25 17.07 34.76
N TRP A 344 17.13 17.07 33.76
CA TRP A 344 18.37 16.28 33.76
C TRP A 344 19.67 17.08 33.92
N ALA A 345 19.61 18.40 34.13
CA ALA A 345 20.80 19.23 34.31
C ALA A 345 21.39 19.18 35.74
N GLY A 346 20.75 18.47 36.68
CA GLY A 346 21.09 18.54 38.11
C GLY A 346 21.77 17.32 38.74
N TYR A 347 22.05 16.26 37.99
CA TYR A 347 22.59 15.00 38.54
C TYR A 347 23.86 14.51 37.83
N ILE A 348 24.76 15.45 37.52
CA ILE A 348 26.18 15.14 37.32
C ILE A 348 26.95 16.01 38.31
N MET A 349 27.24 15.44 39.48
CA MET A 349 28.42 15.77 40.29
C MET A 349 29.28 14.52 40.38
#